data_AF-A5UUQ9-F1
#
_entry.id   AF-A5UUQ9-F1
#
_cell.length_a   1.000
_cell.length_b   1.000
_cell.length_c   1.000
_cell.angle_alpha   90.00
_cell.angle_beta   90.00
_cell.angle_gamma   90.00
#
_symmetry.space_group_name_H-M   'P 1'
#
loop_
_entity.id
_entity.type
_entity.pdbx_description
1 polymer ?
#
loop_
_entity_poly.entity_id
_entity_poly.type
_entity_poly.pdbx_seq_one_letter_code
_entity_poly.pdbx_strand_id
1 'polypeptide(L)'
;MNILRYMLIFVPIAFLAEWFFPNPLLVFALSCIALIPLAGLLGEATEELAIHVGPKVGGLLNATLGNAAELIITIVALREGKIELVKASITGSILGNLLLILGLSLLLGGLRHGIQTFDRNLTGVAATMMMLSVVGMMIPTLFELLRDVQSRKSVDGESNWLEGVQLLAVYLITGLGFFFVVTPGAHGG
;
A
#
# COMPACT_ATOMS: atom_id res chain seq x y z
N MET A 1 18.97 3.55 10.36
CA MET A 1 18.82 2.16 9.90
C MET A 1 19.39 1.09 10.85
N ASN A 2 20.24 1.41 11.83
CA ASN A 2 20.72 0.40 12.79
C ASN A 2 19.58 -0.20 13.65
N ILE A 3 18.56 0.60 13.97
CA ILE A 3 17.39 0.16 14.76
C ILE A 3 16.64 -1.02 14.10
N LEU A 4 16.41 -0.96 12.77
CA LEU A 4 15.72 -2.01 12.01
C LEU A 4 16.50 -3.33 12.07
N ARG A 5 17.83 -3.26 11.93
CA ARG A 5 18.69 -4.44 12.00
C ARG A 5 18.65 -5.09 13.39
N TYR A 6 18.58 -4.31 14.47
CA TYR A 6 18.41 -4.86 15.81
C TYR A 6 17.06 -5.56 15.99
N MET A 7 16.00 -5.06 15.36
CA MET A 7 14.68 -5.68 15.42
C MET A 7 14.61 -7.04 14.69
N LEU A 8 15.59 -7.41 13.87
CA LEU A 8 15.61 -8.73 13.22
C LEU A 8 15.67 -9.88 14.23
N ILE A 9 16.13 -9.64 15.46
CA ILE A 9 16.10 -10.65 16.52
C ILE A 9 14.68 -11.14 16.82
N PHE A 10 13.65 -10.33 16.55
CA PHE A 10 12.26 -10.75 16.73
C PHE A 10 11.82 -11.84 15.74
N VAL A 11 12.51 -12.01 14.61
CA VAL A 11 12.21 -13.07 13.63
C VAL A 11 12.43 -14.47 14.25
N PRO A 12 13.64 -14.86 14.70
CA PRO A 12 13.83 -16.14 15.35
C PRO A 12 13.04 -16.25 16.67
N ILE A 13 12.85 -15.15 17.41
CA ILE A 13 12.03 -15.17 18.64
C ILE A 13 10.57 -15.53 18.33
N ALA A 14 9.97 -15.01 17.26
CA ALA A 14 8.60 -15.35 16.87
C ALA A 14 8.45 -16.85 16.55
N PHE A 15 9.39 -17.41 15.78
CA PHE A 15 9.42 -18.85 15.49
C PHE A 15 9.61 -19.71 16.74
N LEU A 16 10.52 -19.30 17.64
CA LEU A 16 10.72 -20.01 18.91
C LEU A 16 9.49 -19.92 19.81
N ALA A 17 8.81 -18.76 19.85
CA ALA A 17 7.60 -18.58 20.62
C ALA A 17 6.47 -19.50 20.15
N GLU A 18 6.33 -19.72 18.85
CA GLU A 18 5.35 -20.68 18.31
C GLU A 18 5.58 -22.11 18.84
N TRP A 19 6.85 -22.51 18.98
CA TRP A 19 7.18 -23.88 19.41
C TRP A 19 7.17 -24.07 20.93
N PHE A 20 7.66 -23.09 21.69
CA PHE A 20 7.84 -23.20 23.15
C PHE A 20 6.74 -22.55 23.98
N PHE A 21 6.07 -21.52 23.44
CA PHE A 21 5.07 -20.72 24.16
C PHE A 21 3.86 -20.44 23.26
N PRO A 22 3.02 -21.44 22.97
CA PRO A 22 1.92 -21.35 22.01
C PRO A 22 0.73 -20.54 22.57
N ASN A 23 0.98 -19.29 22.92
CA ASN A 23 -0.03 -18.28 23.19
C ASN A 23 -0.28 -17.51 21.88
N PRO A 24 -1.47 -17.65 21.26
CA PRO A 24 -1.75 -17.05 19.95
C PRO A 24 -1.55 -15.52 19.91
N LEU A 25 -1.89 -14.81 21.00
CA LEU A 25 -1.71 -13.36 21.07
C LEU A 25 -0.24 -12.97 21.14
N LEU A 26 0.57 -13.73 21.88
CA LEU A 26 2.02 -13.51 21.98
C LEU A 26 2.68 -13.74 20.62
N VAL A 27 2.41 -14.87 19.98
CA VAL A 27 2.98 -15.24 18.68
C VAL A 27 2.55 -14.22 17.62
N PHE A 28 1.29 -13.78 17.63
CA PHE A 28 0.80 -12.73 16.75
C PHE A 28 1.57 -11.41 16.95
N ALA A 29 1.69 -10.93 18.20
CA ALA A 29 2.39 -9.68 18.50
C ALA A 29 3.87 -9.73 18.10
N LEU A 30 4.56 -10.83 18.42
CA LEU A 30 5.97 -11.04 18.04
C LEU A 30 6.13 -11.11 16.52
N SER A 31 5.21 -11.75 15.81
CA SER A 31 5.21 -11.80 14.34
C SER A 31 5.00 -10.42 13.72
N CYS A 32 4.09 -9.60 14.27
CA CYS A 32 3.92 -8.21 13.83
C CYS A 32 5.20 -7.40 14.00
N ILE A 33 5.89 -7.52 15.14
CA ILE A 33 7.15 -6.81 15.38
C ILE A 33 8.25 -7.31 14.44
N ALA A 34 8.32 -8.62 14.20
CA ALA A 34 9.27 -9.25 13.28
C ALA A 34 9.07 -8.82 11.82
N LEU A 35 7.83 -8.52 11.41
CA LEU A 35 7.51 -8.04 10.07
C LEU A 35 8.04 -6.63 9.79
N ILE A 36 8.12 -5.75 10.79
CA ILE A 36 8.60 -4.36 10.63
C ILE A 36 10.00 -4.31 9.98
N PRO A 37 11.05 -4.97 10.51
CA PRO A 37 12.37 -4.95 9.89
C PRO A 37 12.44 -5.70 8.57
N LEU A 38 11.65 -6.77 8.39
CA LEU A 38 11.61 -7.51 7.13
C LEU A 38 11.04 -6.66 5.99
N ALA A 39 9.93 -5.94 6.24
CA ALA A 39 9.34 -5.02 5.29
C ALA A 39 10.31 -3.87 4.95
N GLY A 40 11.02 -3.32 5.95
CA GLY A 40 12.04 -2.30 5.74
C GLY A 40 13.18 -2.78 4.84
N LEU A 41 13.74 -3.96 5.09
CA LEU A 41 14.81 -4.54 4.26
C LEU A 41 14.35 -4.84 2.83
N LEU A 42 13.11 -5.30 2.66
CA LEU A 42 12.55 -5.54 1.33
C LEU A 42 12.38 -4.24 0.54
N GLY A 43 11.97 -3.16 1.21
CA GLY A 43 11.92 -1.81 0.64
C GLY A 43 13.30 -1.32 0.21
N GLU A 44 14.31 -1.41 1.09
CA GLU A 44 15.71 -1.05 0.78
C GLU A 44 16.24 -1.83 -0.43
N ALA A 45 16.03 -3.16 -0.45
CA ALA A 45 16.45 -4.00 -1.56
C ALA A 45 15.74 -3.62 -2.88
N THR A 46 14.47 -3.23 -2.81
CA THR A 46 13.70 -2.77 -3.97
C THR A 46 14.22 -1.46 -4.50
N GLU A 47 14.55 -0.51 -3.63
CA GLU A 47 15.11 0.79 -4.00
C GLU A 47 16.49 0.64 -4.67
N GLU A 48 17.37 -0.17 -4.08
CA GLU A 48 18.67 -0.50 -4.67
C GLU A 48 18.52 -1.15 -6.05
N LEU A 49 17.58 -2.09 -6.21
CA LEU A 49 17.30 -2.71 -7.50
C LEU A 49 16.74 -1.69 -8.51
N ALA A 50 15.85 -0.79 -8.08
CA ALA A 50 15.21 0.20 -8.95
C ALA A 50 16.22 1.17 -9.57
N ILE A 51 17.29 1.51 -8.85
CA ILE A 51 18.38 2.38 -9.35
C ILE A 51 19.12 1.74 -10.55
N HIS A 52 19.25 0.41 -10.57
CA HIS A 52 20.02 -0.30 -11.61
C HIS A 52 19.24 -0.59 -12.90
N VAL A 53 17.90 -0.52 -12.87
CA VAL A 53 17.03 -0.83 -14.02
C VAL A 53 16.48 0.41 -14.75
N GLY A 54 16.82 1.61 -14.26
CA GLY A 54 16.39 2.90 -14.79
C GLY A 54 15.00 3.35 -14.32
N PRO A 55 14.65 4.65 -14.47
CA PRO A 55 13.51 5.26 -13.78
C PRO A 55 12.15 4.62 -14.07
N LYS A 56 11.97 4.16 -15.32
CA LYS A 56 10.72 3.58 -15.83
C LYS A 56 10.42 2.22 -15.20
N VAL A 57 11.39 1.30 -15.29
CA VAL A 57 11.27 -0.05 -14.72
C VAL A 57 11.42 0.00 -13.20
N GLY A 58 12.28 0.87 -12.69
CA GLY A 58 12.46 1.11 -11.26
C GLY A 58 11.19 1.62 -10.58
N GLY A 59 10.44 2.52 -11.23
CA GLY A 59 9.13 2.96 -10.74
C GLY A 59 8.11 1.82 -10.65
N LEU A 60 8.05 0.93 -11.66
CA LEU A 60 7.19 -0.26 -11.63
C LEU A 60 7.60 -1.26 -10.54
N LEU A 61 8.91 -1.48 -10.37
CA LEU A 61 9.45 -2.33 -9.29
C LEU A 61 9.10 -1.75 -7.93
N ASN A 62 9.25 -0.45 -7.73
CA ASN A 62 8.91 0.18 -6.45
C ASN A 62 7.40 0.10 -6.16
N ALA A 63 6.56 0.33 -7.16
CA ALA A 63 5.11 0.21 -7.02
C ALA A 63 4.65 -1.21 -6.62
N THR A 64 5.35 -2.24 -7.11
CA THR A 64 5.01 -3.65 -6.87
C THR A 64 5.71 -4.22 -5.64
N LEU A 65 7.05 -4.23 -5.65
CA LEU A 65 7.87 -4.80 -4.58
C LEU A 65 7.95 -3.92 -3.34
N GLY A 66 7.78 -2.60 -3.46
CA GLY A 66 7.69 -1.70 -2.30
C GLY A 66 6.47 -2.00 -1.42
N ASN A 67 5.42 -2.59 -2.00
CA ASN A 67 4.22 -3.06 -1.29
C ASN A 67 4.19 -4.60 -1.15
N ALA A 68 5.28 -5.31 -1.44
CA ALA A 68 5.26 -6.78 -1.48
C ALA A 68 4.91 -7.41 -0.13
N ALA A 69 5.35 -6.83 0.99
CA ALA A 69 4.98 -7.33 2.31
C ALA A 69 3.45 -7.35 2.51
N GLU A 70 2.76 -6.29 2.10
CA GLU A 70 1.30 -6.18 2.17
C GLU A 70 0.62 -7.17 1.21
N LEU A 71 1.12 -7.29 -0.02
CA LEU A 71 0.61 -8.24 -1.01
C LEU A 71 0.75 -9.69 -0.53
N ILE A 72 1.90 -10.06 0.06
CA ILE A 72 2.13 -11.40 0.60
C ILE A 72 1.13 -11.71 1.72
N ILE A 73 0.96 -10.80 2.69
CA ILE A 73 0.00 -10.97 3.80
C ILE A 73 -1.42 -11.10 3.26
N THR A 74 -1.78 -10.27 2.28
CA THR A 74 -3.09 -10.31 1.64
C THR A 74 -3.34 -11.64 0.93
N ILE A 75 -2.38 -12.13 0.14
CA ILE A 75 -2.50 -13.42 -0.56
C ILE A 75 -2.64 -14.57 0.43
N VAL A 76 -1.84 -14.60 1.51
CA VAL A 76 -1.92 -15.64 2.54
C VAL A 76 -3.29 -15.58 3.24
N ALA A 77 -3.75 -14.40 3.64
CA ALA A 77 -5.05 -14.22 4.28
C ALA A 77 -6.22 -14.63 3.37
N LEU A 78 -6.15 -14.31 2.07
CA LEU A 78 -7.14 -14.74 1.08
C LEU A 78 -7.18 -16.27 0.93
N ARG A 79 -6.02 -16.93 0.91
CA ARG A 79 -5.95 -18.40 0.86
C ARG A 79 -6.57 -19.06 2.08
N GLU A 80 -6.54 -18.39 3.23
CA GLU A 80 -7.19 -18.79 4.49
C GLU A 80 -8.66 -18.33 4.59
N GLY A 81 -9.23 -17.76 3.52
CA GLY A 81 -10.62 -17.28 3.48
C GLY A 81 -10.89 -16.05 4.35
N LYS A 82 -9.86 -15.32 4.80
CA LYS A 82 -9.97 -14.14 5.68
C LYS A 82 -10.27 -12.86 4.88
N ILE A 83 -11.37 -12.87 4.14
CA ILE A 83 -11.75 -11.76 3.24
C ILE A 83 -11.95 -10.45 4.01
N GLU A 84 -12.58 -10.47 5.18
CA GLU A 84 -12.79 -9.28 6.01
C GLU A 84 -11.45 -8.68 6.49
N LEU A 85 -10.49 -9.52 6.86
CA LEU A 85 -9.16 -9.08 7.26
C LEU A 85 -8.44 -8.39 6.10
N VAL A 86 -8.56 -8.93 4.88
CA VAL A 86 -7.98 -8.33 3.67
C VAL A 86 -8.60 -6.98 3.35
N LYS A 87 -9.95 -6.89 3.37
CA LYS A 87 -10.66 -5.62 3.15
C LYS A 87 -10.27 -4.57 4.19
N ALA A 88 -10.20 -4.96 5.46
CA ALA A 88 -9.76 -4.09 6.55
C ALA A 88 -8.29 -3.65 6.39
N SER A 89 -7.39 -4.57 6.01
CA SER A 89 -5.97 -4.28 5.81
C SER A 89 -5.74 -3.28 4.67
N ILE A 90 -6.34 -3.49 3.50
CA ILE A 90 -6.19 -2.60 2.33
C ILE A 90 -6.73 -1.20 2.68
N THR A 91 -7.91 -1.14 3.30
CA THR A 91 -8.50 0.14 3.75
C THR A 91 -7.59 0.82 4.78
N GLY A 92 -7.06 0.06 5.73
CA GLY A 92 -6.12 0.54 6.73
C GLY A 92 -4.81 1.07 6.14
N SER A 93 -4.26 0.42 5.12
CA SER A 93 -3.05 0.87 4.41
C SER A 93 -3.30 2.20 3.68
N ILE A 94 -4.43 2.34 3.00
CA ILE A 94 -4.84 3.61 2.36
C ILE A 94 -4.94 4.73 3.40
N LEU A 95 -5.70 4.53 4.48
CA LEU A 95 -5.86 5.54 5.53
C LEU A 95 -4.53 5.84 6.24
N GLY A 96 -3.73 4.81 6.49
CA GLY A 96 -2.41 4.91 7.12
C GLY A 96 -1.46 5.79 6.30
N ASN A 97 -1.36 5.55 5.00
CA ASN A 97 -0.48 6.33 4.14
C ASN A 97 -0.96 7.79 4.00
N LEU A 98 -2.26 8.00 3.82
CA LEU A 98 -2.83 9.31 3.49
C LEU A 98 -3.01 10.22 4.70
N LEU A 99 -3.38 9.67 5.86
CA LEU A 99 -3.69 10.47 7.05
C LEU A 99 -2.57 10.38 8.07
N LEU A 100 -2.13 9.16 8.42
CA LEU A 100 -1.15 8.97 9.48
C LEU A 100 0.26 9.36 9.02
N ILE A 101 0.78 8.72 7.97
CA ILE A 101 2.16 8.95 7.51
C ILE A 101 2.33 10.36 6.95
N LEU A 102 1.44 10.78 6.04
CA LEU A 102 1.48 12.14 5.51
C LEU A 102 1.29 13.19 6.61
N GLY A 103 0.32 13.00 7.51
CA GLY A 103 0.05 13.91 8.62
C GLY A 103 1.24 14.04 9.58
N LEU A 104 1.86 12.92 9.97
CA LEU A 104 3.08 12.93 10.79
C LEU A 104 4.26 13.57 10.07
N SER A 105 4.40 13.34 8.76
CA SER A 105 5.47 13.94 7.96
C SER A 105 5.36 15.46 7.90
N LEU A 106 4.14 15.98 7.69
CA LEU A 106 3.87 17.43 7.70
C LEU A 106 4.02 18.03 9.11
N LEU A 107 3.53 17.35 10.14
CA LEU A 107 3.62 17.81 11.53
C LEU A 107 5.09 17.89 11.98
N LEU A 108 5.84 16.80 11.89
CA LEU A 108 7.23 16.74 12.34
C LEU A 108 8.15 17.57 11.45
N GLY A 109 7.90 17.57 10.13
CA GLY A 109 8.59 18.42 9.18
C GLY A 109 8.41 19.90 9.46
N GLY A 110 7.16 20.31 9.71
CA GLY A 110 6.80 21.69 10.05
C GLY A 110 7.25 22.15 11.43
N LEU A 111 7.25 21.27 12.44
CA LEU A 111 7.81 21.59 13.76
C LEU A 111 9.31 21.91 13.69
N ARG A 112 10.05 21.25 12.79
CA ARG A 112 11.50 21.44 12.65
C ARG A 112 11.87 22.56 11.68
N HIS A 113 11.10 22.77 10.61
CA HIS A 113 11.47 23.68 9.51
C HIS A 113 10.46 24.81 9.26
N GLY A 114 9.37 24.90 10.02
CA GLY A 114 8.31 25.90 9.83
C GLY A 114 7.46 25.61 8.59
N ILE A 115 7.39 26.57 7.67
CA ILE A 115 6.59 26.44 6.45
C ILE A 115 7.37 25.64 5.41
N GLN A 116 6.86 24.46 5.04
CA GLN A 116 7.43 23.63 3.98
C GLN A 116 6.77 23.96 2.63
N THR A 117 7.58 24.29 1.63
CA THR A 117 7.11 24.54 0.26
C THR A 117 7.32 23.32 -0.61
N PHE A 118 6.27 22.89 -1.31
CA PHE A 118 6.31 21.77 -2.25
C PHE A 118 6.09 22.28 -3.68
N ASP A 119 6.59 21.53 -4.66
CA ASP A 119 6.34 21.82 -6.08
C ASP A 119 4.84 21.68 -6.38
N ARG A 120 4.23 22.78 -6.81
CA ARG A 120 2.78 22.85 -7.07
C ARG A 120 2.35 21.93 -8.22
N ASN A 121 3.20 21.73 -9.23
CA ASN A 121 2.89 20.88 -10.37
C ASN A 121 2.92 19.41 -9.95
N LEU A 122 3.99 18.97 -9.28
CA LEU A 122 4.10 17.59 -8.81
C LEU A 122 3.02 17.24 -7.78
N THR A 123 2.77 18.16 -6.84
CA THR A 123 1.71 17.98 -5.83
C THR A 123 0.33 17.94 -6.47
N GLY A 124 0.07 18.81 -7.45
CA GLY A 124 -1.18 18.83 -8.20
C GLY A 124 -1.44 17.52 -8.93
N VAL A 125 -0.44 17.01 -9.67
CA VAL A 125 -0.53 15.73 -10.39
C VAL A 125 -0.78 14.57 -9.42
N ALA A 126 -0.04 14.50 -8.31
CA ALA A 126 -0.23 13.47 -7.29
C ALA A 126 -1.64 13.51 -6.67
N ALA A 127 -2.14 14.71 -6.33
CA ALA A 127 -3.49 14.89 -5.79
C ALA A 127 -4.58 14.49 -6.79
N THR A 128 -4.43 14.85 -8.07
CA THR A 128 -5.37 14.44 -9.13
C THR A 128 -5.37 12.92 -9.33
N MET A 129 -4.20 12.27 -9.35
CA MET A 129 -4.10 10.81 -9.48
C MET A 129 -4.73 10.08 -8.29
N MET A 130 -4.51 10.59 -7.08
CA MET A 130 -5.13 10.07 -5.88
C MET A 130 -6.65 10.22 -5.95
N MET A 131 -7.17 11.38 -6.37
CA MET A 131 -8.61 11.60 -6.55
C MET A 131 -9.19 10.64 -7.59
N LEU A 132 -8.54 10.45 -8.74
CA LEU A 132 -8.95 9.48 -9.76
C LEU A 132 -8.98 8.05 -9.22
N SER A 133 -8.00 7.67 -8.40
CA SER A 133 -7.93 6.34 -7.78
C SER A 133 -9.10 6.11 -6.82
N VAL A 134 -9.41 7.10 -5.97
CA VAL A 134 -10.55 7.05 -5.03
C VAL A 134 -11.88 6.97 -5.79
N VAL A 135 -12.08 7.80 -6.82
CA VAL A 135 -13.30 7.77 -7.64
C VAL A 135 -13.43 6.42 -8.35
N GLY A 136 -12.33 5.88 -8.89
CA GLY A 136 -12.31 4.56 -9.52
C GLY A 136 -12.73 3.43 -8.59
N MET A 137 -12.32 3.48 -7.31
CA MET A 137 -12.73 2.54 -6.27
C MET A 137 -14.19 2.73 -5.81
N MET A 138 -14.71 3.96 -5.85
CA MET A 138 -16.07 4.27 -5.42
C MET A 138 -17.14 3.72 -6.38
N ILE A 139 -16.86 3.69 -7.69
CA ILE A 139 -17.82 3.23 -8.71
C ILE A 139 -18.35 1.81 -8.43
N PRO A 140 -17.53 0.76 -8.27
CA PRO A 140 -18.03 -0.59 -8.01
C PRO A 140 -18.77 -0.66 -6.66
N THR A 141 -18.22 0.00 -5.63
CA THR A 141 -18.83 0.08 -4.29
C THR A 141 -20.25 0.68 -4.32
N LEU A 142 -20.44 1.77 -5.06
CA LEU A 142 -21.74 2.41 -5.22
C LEU A 142 -22.71 1.54 -6.01
N PHE A 143 -22.23 0.83 -7.04
CA PHE A 143 -23.08 -0.05 -7.84
C PHE A 143 -23.59 -1.23 -6.99
N GLU A 144 -22.75 -1.85 -6.19
CA GLU A 144 -23.16 -2.88 -5.23
C GLU A 144 -24.19 -2.34 -4.23
N LEU A 145 -23.92 -1.17 -3.64
CA LEU A 145 -24.83 -0.53 -2.68
C LEU A 145 -26.21 -0.24 -3.29
N LEU A 146 -26.27 0.26 -4.53
CA LEU A 146 -27.53 0.53 -5.22
C LEU A 146 -28.31 -0.75 -5.53
N ARG A 147 -27.61 -1.84 -5.91
CA ARG A 147 -28.23 -3.16 -6.13
C ARG A 147 -28.80 -3.74 -4.84
N ASP A 148 -28.10 -3.56 -3.73
CA ASP A 148 -28.54 -4.01 -2.40
C ASP A 148 -29.86 -3.32 -2.01
N VAL A 149 -29.89 -1.98 -2.08
CA VAL A 149 -31.09 -1.17 -1.81
C VAL A 149 -32.28 -1.60 -2.68
N GLN A 150 -32.04 -1.94 -3.95
CA GLN A 150 -33.10 -2.32 -4.88
C GLN A 150 -33.58 -3.78 -4.72
N SER A 151 -32.69 -4.70 -4.32
CA SER A 151 -32.99 -6.14 -4.32
C SER A 151 -33.53 -6.69 -2.99
N ARG A 152 -33.40 -5.96 -1.86
CA ARG A 152 -33.75 -6.45 -0.49
C ARG A 152 -33.12 -7.82 -0.14
N LYS A 153 -32.11 -8.24 -0.89
CA LYS A 153 -31.36 -9.47 -0.66
C LYS A 153 -30.19 -9.12 0.23
N SER A 154 -29.93 -9.92 1.27
CA SER A 154 -28.74 -9.75 2.10
C SER A 154 -27.48 -9.72 1.22
N VAL A 155 -26.51 -8.87 1.58
CA VAL A 155 -25.19 -8.77 0.94
C VAL A 155 -24.60 -10.18 0.74
N ASP A 156 -24.70 -10.71 -0.48
CA ASP A 156 -24.20 -12.06 -0.79
C ASP A 156 -22.64 -12.09 -0.81
N GLY A 157 -21.98 -10.94 -0.65
CA GLY A 157 -20.52 -10.83 -0.54
C GLY A 157 -19.76 -11.19 -1.82
N GLU A 158 -20.47 -11.41 -2.93
CA GLU A 158 -19.91 -11.76 -4.22
C GLU A 158 -19.41 -10.53 -4.98
N SER A 159 -18.14 -10.56 -5.40
CA SER A 159 -17.57 -9.55 -6.31
C SER A 159 -17.61 -10.04 -7.75
N ASN A 160 -17.81 -9.14 -8.71
CA ASN A 160 -17.74 -9.46 -10.12
C ASN A 160 -16.31 -9.27 -10.68
N TRP A 161 -15.86 -10.15 -11.56
CA TRP A 161 -14.56 -10.01 -12.24
C TRP A 161 -14.44 -8.68 -13.01
N LEU A 162 -15.56 -8.13 -13.49
CA LEU A 162 -15.62 -6.81 -14.12
C LEU A 162 -15.20 -5.66 -13.19
N GLU A 163 -15.49 -5.76 -11.89
CA GLU A 163 -15.06 -4.76 -10.90
C GLU A 163 -13.54 -4.78 -10.75
N GLY A 164 -12.95 -5.98 -10.70
CA GLY A 164 -11.50 -6.16 -10.72
C GLY A 164 -10.85 -5.60 -12.00
N VAL A 165 -11.43 -5.87 -13.17
CA VAL A 165 -10.94 -5.33 -14.45
C VAL A 165 -11.00 -3.81 -14.47
N GLN A 166 -12.09 -3.21 -13.95
CA GLN A 166 -12.21 -1.76 -13.87
C GLN A 166 -11.13 -1.16 -12.96
N LEU A 167 -10.91 -1.74 -11.77
CA LEU A 167 -9.88 -1.25 -10.84
C LEU A 167 -8.48 -1.34 -11.45
N LEU A 168 -8.19 -2.44 -12.16
CA LEU A 168 -6.92 -2.59 -12.89
C LEU A 168 -6.80 -1.58 -14.04
N ALA A 169 -7.88 -1.31 -14.77
CA ALA A 169 -7.88 -0.29 -15.82
C ALA A 169 -7.59 1.10 -15.25
N VAL A 170 -8.20 1.48 -14.12
CA VAL A 170 -7.92 2.74 -13.43
C VAL A 170 -6.47 2.80 -13.00
N TYR A 171 -5.93 1.73 -12.40
CA TYR A 171 -4.51 1.64 -12.01
C TYR A 171 -3.57 1.82 -13.21
N LEU A 172 -3.85 1.17 -14.35
CA LEU A 172 -3.04 1.32 -15.55
C LEU A 172 -3.12 2.74 -16.13
N ILE A 173 -4.31 3.35 -16.14
CA ILE A 173 -4.49 4.73 -16.61
C ILE A 173 -3.73 5.72 -15.74
N THR A 174 -3.84 5.61 -14.41
CA THR A 174 -3.12 6.50 -13.49
C THR A 174 -1.61 6.26 -13.53
N GLY A 175 -1.18 4.99 -13.62
CA GLY A 175 0.23 4.63 -13.78
C GLY A 175 0.85 5.13 -15.09
N LEU A 176 0.13 5.02 -16.21
CA LEU A 176 0.55 5.58 -17.50
C LEU A 176 0.57 7.11 -17.45
N GLY A 177 -0.45 7.74 -16.85
CA GLY A 177 -0.46 9.18 -16.63
C GLY A 177 0.79 9.63 -15.86
N PHE A 178 1.20 8.90 -14.83
CA PHE A 178 2.41 9.21 -14.06
C PHE A 178 3.65 9.09 -14.94
N PHE A 179 3.72 8.04 -15.74
CA PHE A 179 4.82 7.78 -16.66
C PHE A 179 5.00 8.85 -17.73
N PHE A 180 3.92 9.47 -18.22
CA PHE A 180 4.00 10.50 -19.26
C PHE A 180 4.09 11.93 -18.71
N VAL A 181 3.51 12.19 -17.53
CA VAL A 181 3.45 13.54 -16.93
C VAL A 181 4.65 13.82 -16.02
N VAL A 182 5.18 12.82 -15.31
CA VAL A 182 6.18 13.03 -14.24
C VAL A 182 7.62 12.79 -14.70
N THR A 183 7.90 12.14 -15.83
CA THR A 183 9.28 12.09 -16.37
C THR A 183 9.70 13.43 -16.99
N PRO A 184 10.68 14.15 -16.43
CA PRO A 184 11.33 15.26 -17.12
C PRO A 184 12.39 14.66 -18.07
N GLY A 185 12.22 14.82 -19.38
CA GLY A 185 13.25 14.40 -20.33
C GLY A 185 12.90 14.28 -21.82
N ALA A 186 11.83 14.90 -22.33
CA ALA A 186 11.53 14.83 -23.78
C ALA A 186 11.05 16.15 -24.44
N HIS A 187 11.19 17.29 -23.78
CA HIS A 187 11.09 18.62 -24.41
C HIS A 187 12.22 19.47 -23.82
N GLY A 188 13.39 19.53 -24.46
CA GLY A 188 13.88 20.71 -25.22
C GLY A 188 14.38 21.78 -24.25
N GLY A 189 15.68 22.11 -24.17
CA GLY A 189 16.56 22.59 -25.25
C GLY A 189 17.11 23.93 -24.78
#